data_AF-A0A358DEK1-F1
#
_entry.id   AF-A0A358DEK1-F1
#
_cell.length_a   1.000
_cell.length_b   1.000
_cell.length_c   1.000
_cell.angle_alpha   90.00
_cell.angle_beta   90.00
_cell.angle_gamma   90.00
#
_symmetry.space_group_name_H-M   'P 1'
#
loop_
_entity.id
_entity.type
_entity.pdbx_description
1 polymer ?
#
loop_
_entity_poly.entity_id
_entity_poly.type
_entity_poly.pdbx_seq_one_letter_code
_entity_poly.pdbx_strand_id
1 'polypeptide(L)'
;MRSGLFFILFLVISSNFFGQDLTGFVNPFIGTTNYGTTNPGAVLPNGMMSVAPFNVMGSDENKFDKDKQWWSTPYSYENKFFTGFSHVNLSGVGCPEAGSLLLMPTSGELNVNYKEYGSGYAGEQASPGYYTNRLTKYGILTEVSATTRTSIARFTFPKGQANILLNLGEGLTNESGAWMRRIS
;
A
#
# COMPACT_ATOMS: atom_id res chain seq x y z
N MET A 1 -10.73 51.14 56.12
CA MET A 1 -9.59 50.42 56.70
C MET A 1 -9.44 49.08 56.00
N ARG A 2 -8.26 48.82 55.41
CA ARG A 2 -7.62 47.53 55.10
C ARG A 2 -8.50 46.29 54.88
N SER A 3 -8.42 45.67 53.70
CA SER A 3 -7.88 44.30 53.50
C SER A 3 -8.34 43.70 52.17
N GLY A 4 -7.43 43.10 51.40
CA GLY A 4 -7.76 42.16 50.33
C GLY A 4 -7.12 42.46 48.98
N LEU A 5 -5.84 42.87 48.95
CA LEU A 5 -4.79 42.08 48.28
C LEU A 5 -5.18 40.60 48.04
N PHE A 6 -4.84 40.09 46.84
CA PHE A 6 -5.04 38.73 46.30
C PHE A 6 -6.38 38.47 45.60
N PHE A 7 -6.50 38.94 44.35
CA PHE A 7 -7.12 38.10 43.34
C PHE A 7 -6.04 37.68 42.34
N ILE A 8 -5.68 36.42 42.46
CA ILE A 8 -4.61 35.72 41.77
C ILE A 8 -4.85 35.82 40.26
N LEU A 9 -3.84 36.36 39.57
CA LEU A 9 -3.63 36.24 38.14
C LEU A 9 -3.54 34.74 37.83
N PHE A 10 -4.68 34.12 37.48
CA PHE A 10 -4.72 32.75 37.00
C PHE A 10 -4.14 32.75 35.58
N LEU A 11 -2.81 32.66 35.51
CA LEU A 11 -2.08 32.41 34.28
C LEU A 11 -2.54 31.04 33.78
N VAL A 12 -3.47 31.03 32.83
CA VAL A 12 -3.84 29.83 32.09
C VAL A 12 -2.61 29.43 31.28
N ILE A 13 -1.75 28.62 31.88
CA ILE A 13 -0.74 27.86 31.15
C ILE A 13 -1.53 26.84 30.34
N SER A 14 -1.87 27.20 29.11
CA SER A 14 -2.34 26.26 28.11
C SER A 14 -1.18 25.32 27.77
N SER A 15 -0.96 24.32 28.60
CA SER A 15 -0.10 23.19 28.27
C SER A 15 -0.75 22.45 27.12
N ASN A 16 -0.23 22.65 25.91
CA ASN A 16 -0.52 21.78 24.78
C ASN A 16 0.04 20.40 25.15
N PHE A 17 -0.80 19.52 25.67
CA PHE A 17 -0.50 18.10 25.77
C PHE A 17 -0.50 17.53 24.36
N PHE A 18 0.66 17.59 23.69
CA PHE A 18 0.89 16.78 22.50
C PHE A 18 0.91 15.32 22.97
N GLY A 19 -0.08 14.53 22.55
CA GLY A 19 -0.07 13.09 22.75
C GLY A 19 1.21 12.51 22.13
N GLN A 20 1.78 11.49 22.78
CA GLN A 20 2.95 10.80 22.24
C GLN A 20 2.60 10.20 20.87
N ASP A 21 3.40 10.48 19.85
CA ASP A 21 3.27 9.81 18.57
C ASP A 21 3.77 8.36 18.70
N LEU A 22 2.82 7.44 18.86
CA LEU A 22 3.11 6.01 18.95
C LEU A 22 3.30 5.38 17.56
N THR A 23 2.91 6.05 16.49
CA THR A 23 2.98 5.48 15.13
C THR A 23 4.43 5.27 14.69
N GLY A 24 5.36 6.07 15.21
CA GLY A 24 6.80 5.94 14.97
C GLY A 24 7.43 4.64 15.51
N PHE A 25 6.75 3.87 16.35
CA PHE A 25 7.22 2.56 16.80
C PHE A 25 6.86 1.42 15.85
N VAL A 26 5.95 1.65 14.90
CA VAL A 26 5.47 0.61 13.99
C VAL A 26 6.40 0.50 12.79
N ASN A 27 6.91 -0.70 12.52
CA ASN A 27 7.61 -1.02 11.28
C ASN A 27 6.75 -2.00 10.44
N PRO A 28 6.06 -1.52 9.39
CA PRO A 28 5.20 -2.37 8.55
C PRO A 28 5.93 -3.46 7.75
N PHE A 29 7.26 -3.41 7.63
CA PHE A 29 8.05 -4.44 6.95
C PHE A 29 8.33 -5.68 7.82
N ILE A 30 8.02 -5.63 9.12
CA ILE A 30 8.19 -6.81 9.96
C ILE A 30 7.14 -7.87 9.56
N GLY A 31 7.62 -9.07 9.22
CA GLY A 31 6.77 -10.20 8.79
C GLY A 31 6.59 -10.33 7.26
N THR A 32 7.15 -9.43 6.47
CA THR A 32 7.09 -9.47 4.99
C THR A 32 8.14 -10.38 4.35
N THR A 33 8.83 -11.18 5.17
CA THR A 33 9.81 -12.20 4.78
C THR A 33 9.65 -13.41 5.71
N ASN A 34 10.36 -14.49 5.40
CA ASN A 34 10.41 -15.72 6.22
C ASN A 34 9.02 -16.24 6.63
N TYR A 35 8.08 -16.29 5.68
CA TYR A 35 6.74 -16.85 5.87
C TYR A 35 5.88 -16.16 6.96
N GLY A 36 6.18 -14.90 7.32
CA GLY A 36 5.30 -14.12 8.22
C GLY A 36 3.96 -13.75 7.57
N THR A 37 3.93 -13.61 6.25
CA THR A 37 2.73 -13.33 5.42
C THR A 37 2.01 -12.01 5.75
N THR A 38 2.72 -11.05 6.35
CA THR A 38 2.21 -9.68 6.50
C THR A 38 2.52 -8.85 5.25
N ASN A 39 1.98 -7.64 5.18
CA ASN A 39 2.27 -6.70 4.09
C ASN A 39 2.47 -5.28 4.64
N PRO A 40 3.27 -4.44 3.96
CA PRO A 40 3.57 -3.07 4.40
C PRO A 40 2.51 -2.07 3.93
N GLY A 41 1.34 -2.55 3.51
CA GLY A 41 0.30 -1.75 2.91
C GLY A 41 -0.38 -0.78 3.87
N ALA A 42 -1.06 0.21 3.31
CA ALA A 42 -1.85 1.16 4.05
C ALA A 42 -3.20 0.57 4.46
N VAL A 43 -3.49 0.58 5.76
CA VAL A 43 -4.76 0.14 6.34
C VAL A 43 -5.01 0.89 7.66
N LEU A 44 -6.26 1.20 7.96
CA LEU A 44 -6.67 1.66 9.29
C LEU A 44 -6.91 0.47 10.22
N PRO A 45 -6.88 0.63 11.56
CA PRO A 45 -7.27 -0.43 12.47
C PRO A 45 -8.64 -1.01 12.11
N ASN A 46 -8.68 -2.32 11.81
CA ASN A 46 -9.88 -3.05 11.36
C ASN A 46 -10.52 -2.49 10.07
N GLY A 47 -9.74 -1.86 9.20
CA GLY A 47 -10.20 -1.35 7.91
C GLY A 47 -10.57 -2.47 6.94
N MET A 48 -11.66 -2.28 6.19
CA MET A 48 -12.08 -3.16 5.09
C MET A 48 -11.18 -3.00 3.88
N MET A 49 -10.76 -1.77 3.58
CA MET A 49 -9.83 -1.50 2.48
C MET A 49 -8.40 -1.51 3.01
N SER A 50 -7.59 -2.40 2.43
CA SER A 50 -6.18 -2.57 2.73
C SER A 50 -5.43 -2.49 1.41
N VAL A 51 -4.66 -1.42 1.20
CA VAL A 51 -3.94 -1.21 -0.05
C VAL A 51 -2.48 -1.59 0.12
N ALA A 52 -2.08 -2.67 -0.52
CA ALA A 52 -0.75 -3.25 -0.40
C ALA A 52 -0.02 -3.24 -1.73
N PRO A 53 1.32 -3.04 -1.73
CA PRO A 53 2.13 -3.32 -2.90
C PRO A 53 1.96 -4.79 -3.32
N PHE A 54 1.88 -5.04 -4.64
CA PHE A 54 1.75 -6.38 -5.19
C PHE A 54 2.96 -6.70 -6.07
N ASN A 55 3.83 -7.58 -5.57
CA ASN A 55 5.10 -7.93 -6.22
C ASN A 55 5.29 -9.44 -6.41
N VAL A 56 4.20 -10.20 -6.45
CA VAL A 56 4.23 -11.68 -6.49
C VAL A 56 3.62 -12.31 -7.74
N MET A 57 3.20 -11.52 -8.74
CA MET A 57 2.66 -12.01 -10.04
C MET A 57 3.61 -12.93 -10.85
N GLY A 58 4.86 -13.06 -10.40
CA GLY A 58 5.88 -13.88 -11.05
C GLY A 58 6.75 -13.08 -12.03
N SER A 59 8.05 -13.25 -11.89
CA SER A 59 9.10 -12.72 -12.77
C SER A 59 10.39 -13.51 -12.49
N ASP A 60 11.31 -13.55 -13.44
CA ASP A 60 12.64 -14.15 -13.24
C ASP A 60 13.46 -13.40 -12.18
N GLU A 61 13.10 -12.14 -11.89
CA GLU A 61 13.73 -11.32 -10.84
C GLU A 61 13.18 -11.60 -9.44
N ASN A 62 12.06 -12.32 -9.33
CA ASN A 62 11.39 -12.58 -8.07
C ASN A 62 11.87 -13.89 -7.43
N LYS A 63 12.04 -13.85 -6.10
CA LYS A 63 12.28 -15.05 -5.31
C LYS A 63 11.00 -15.83 -5.04
N PHE A 64 9.89 -15.11 -4.82
CA PHE A 64 8.59 -15.69 -4.53
C PHE A 64 7.58 -15.33 -5.61
N ASP A 65 6.71 -16.27 -5.92
CA ASP A 65 5.73 -16.19 -6.99
C ASP A 65 4.44 -16.82 -6.46
N LYS A 66 3.32 -16.11 -6.65
CA LYS A 66 1.99 -16.52 -6.17
C LYS A 66 1.64 -17.93 -6.64
N ASP A 67 2.03 -18.29 -7.87
CA ASP A 67 1.59 -19.52 -8.54
C ASP A 67 2.54 -20.71 -8.32
N LYS A 68 3.74 -20.50 -7.75
CA LYS A 68 4.78 -21.55 -7.66
C LYS A 68 4.73 -22.39 -6.38
N GLN A 69 4.16 -21.88 -5.28
CA GLN A 69 4.27 -22.54 -3.98
C GLN A 69 3.12 -22.25 -3.01
N TRP A 70 1.89 -22.09 -3.51
CA TRP A 70 0.72 -21.76 -2.68
C TRP A 70 0.96 -20.48 -1.85
N TRP A 71 1.48 -19.44 -2.50
CA TRP A 71 2.01 -18.28 -1.79
C TRP A 71 0.90 -17.27 -1.49
N SER A 72 0.55 -17.14 -0.23
CA SER A 72 -0.59 -16.33 0.25
C SER A 72 -0.28 -14.85 0.50
N THR A 73 0.95 -14.41 0.18
CA THR A 73 1.41 -13.07 0.55
C THR A 73 1.43 -12.16 -0.67
N PRO A 74 0.72 -11.02 -0.68
CA PRO A 74 0.72 -10.10 -1.84
C PRO A 74 2.07 -9.41 -2.05
N TYR A 75 2.89 -9.36 -1.00
CA TYR A 75 4.18 -8.70 -0.99
C TYR A 75 5.26 -9.57 -0.32
N SER A 76 6.36 -9.77 -1.02
CA SER A 76 7.58 -10.35 -0.45
C SER A 76 8.71 -9.33 -0.50
N TYR A 77 9.35 -9.05 0.64
CA TYR A 77 10.43 -8.05 0.73
C TYR A 77 11.62 -8.34 -0.20
N GLU A 78 11.86 -9.61 -0.51
CA GLU A 78 12.97 -10.05 -1.37
C GLU A 78 12.68 -9.91 -2.86
N ASN A 79 11.41 -9.71 -3.25
CA ASN A 79 11.02 -9.51 -4.64
C ASN A 79 11.35 -8.10 -5.11
N LYS A 80 11.59 -7.96 -6.40
CA LYS A 80 12.00 -6.69 -7.03
C LYS A 80 11.06 -6.24 -8.14
N PHE A 81 10.17 -7.13 -8.58
CA PHE A 81 9.26 -6.87 -9.69
C PHE A 81 7.87 -6.47 -9.18
N PHE A 82 7.52 -5.20 -9.37
CA PHE A 82 6.26 -4.61 -8.94
C PHE A 82 5.22 -4.63 -10.06
N THR A 83 4.00 -5.01 -9.71
CA THR A 83 2.89 -5.18 -10.66
C THR A 83 1.63 -4.40 -10.30
N GLY A 84 1.70 -3.53 -9.29
CA GLY A 84 0.62 -2.64 -8.90
C GLY A 84 0.28 -2.72 -7.41
N PHE A 85 -0.86 -2.13 -7.06
CA PHE A 85 -1.40 -2.14 -5.70
C PHE A 85 -2.71 -2.93 -5.64
N SER A 86 -2.75 -4.00 -4.87
CA SER A 86 -4.00 -4.68 -4.51
C SER A 86 -4.76 -3.86 -3.47
N HIS A 87 -6.09 -3.84 -3.56
CA HIS A 87 -6.93 -2.98 -2.72
C HIS A 87 -7.72 -3.75 -1.65
N VAL A 88 -7.71 -5.08 -1.73
CA VAL A 88 -8.30 -5.99 -0.75
C VAL A 88 -7.26 -7.06 -0.46
N ASN A 89 -6.84 -7.19 0.80
CA ASN A 89 -5.74 -8.05 1.19
C ASN A 89 -6.00 -8.70 2.55
N LEU A 90 -5.49 -9.92 2.72
CA LEU A 90 -5.38 -10.59 4.00
C LEU A 90 -3.93 -10.48 4.51
N SER A 91 -3.75 -10.61 5.82
CA SER A 91 -2.44 -10.52 6.47
C SER A 91 -2.31 -11.64 7.49
N GLY A 92 -1.21 -12.39 7.45
CA GLY A 92 -0.96 -13.48 8.40
C GLY A 92 -1.66 -14.80 8.06
N VAL A 93 -2.14 -14.98 6.82
CA VAL A 93 -2.92 -16.16 6.41
C VAL A 93 -2.06 -17.19 5.67
N GLY A 94 -2.32 -18.47 5.89
CA GLY A 94 -1.60 -19.58 5.23
C GLY A 94 -2.15 -20.01 3.87
N CYS A 95 -3.35 -19.57 3.50
CA CYS A 95 -3.97 -19.88 2.21
C CYS A 95 -4.13 -18.61 1.38
N PRO A 96 -3.78 -18.63 0.07
CA PRO A 96 -4.00 -17.51 -0.84
C PRO A 96 -5.49 -17.20 -0.96
N GLU A 97 -5.82 -15.92 -0.84
CA GLU A 97 -7.14 -15.34 -1.06
C GLU A 97 -6.98 -13.81 -1.20
N ALA A 98 -7.92 -13.15 -1.87
CA ALA A 98 -7.88 -11.72 -2.16
C ALA A 98 -6.64 -11.29 -2.98
N GLY A 99 -6.05 -10.14 -2.69
CA GLY A 99 -5.01 -9.55 -3.54
C GLY A 99 -5.56 -8.95 -4.83
N SER A 100 -6.84 -8.58 -4.84
CA SER A 100 -7.58 -8.20 -6.04
C SER A 100 -7.57 -6.67 -6.27
N LEU A 101 -8.12 -6.27 -7.43
CA LEU A 101 -8.22 -4.87 -7.87
C LEU A 101 -6.83 -4.22 -7.98
N LEU A 102 -5.97 -4.80 -8.81
CA LEU A 102 -4.59 -4.33 -8.94
C LEU A 102 -4.55 -3.04 -9.74
N LEU A 103 -4.14 -1.95 -9.08
CA LEU A 103 -3.98 -0.64 -9.70
C LEU A 103 -2.51 -0.37 -10.01
N MET A 104 -2.16 -0.13 -11.27
CA MET A 104 -0.78 0.08 -11.71
C MET A 104 -0.67 1.34 -12.58
N PRO A 105 0.13 2.35 -12.19
CA PRO A 105 0.45 3.47 -13.06
C PRO A 105 1.60 3.12 -14.03
N THR A 106 1.48 3.52 -15.29
CA THR A 106 2.53 3.34 -16.31
C THR A 106 2.69 4.61 -17.16
N SER A 107 3.85 4.78 -17.79
CA SER A 107 4.10 5.88 -18.73
C SER A 107 4.56 5.37 -20.09
N GLY A 108 4.18 6.06 -21.16
CA GLY A 108 4.45 5.66 -22.54
C GLY A 108 3.30 4.87 -23.17
N GLU A 109 3.61 4.08 -24.19
CA GLU A 109 2.64 3.27 -24.92
C GLU A 109 1.91 2.28 -23.99
N LEU A 110 0.61 2.11 -24.22
CA LEU A 110 -0.23 1.23 -23.41
C LEU A 110 0.20 -0.23 -23.60
N ASN A 111 0.53 -0.89 -22.50
CA ASN A 111 0.78 -2.32 -22.45
C ASN A 111 0.04 -2.94 -21.26
N VAL A 112 -0.68 -4.03 -21.51
CA VAL A 112 -1.53 -4.71 -20.51
C VAL A 112 -0.95 -6.06 -20.07
N ASN A 113 0.18 -6.50 -20.62
CA ASN A 113 0.88 -7.70 -20.18
C ASN A 113 1.75 -7.37 -18.96
N TYR A 114 1.47 -7.97 -17.80
CA TYR A 114 2.19 -7.66 -16.56
C TYR A 114 3.68 -7.98 -16.62
N LYS A 115 4.09 -8.95 -17.44
CA LYS A 115 5.51 -9.26 -17.68
C LYS A 115 6.23 -8.12 -18.38
N GLU A 116 5.48 -7.29 -19.11
CA GLU A 116 6.01 -6.16 -19.86
C GLU A 116 5.75 -4.83 -19.15
N TYR A 117 4.58 -4.60 -18.56
CA TYR A 117 4.31 -3.35 -17.84
C TYR A 117 4.91 -3.32 -16.43
N GLY A 118 5.26 -4.47 -15.86
CA GLY A 118 5.84 -4.51 -14.52
C GLY A 118 7.16 -3.73 -14.45
N SER A 119 7.47 -3.26 -13.25
CA SER A 119 8.59 -2.34 -13.01
C SER A 119 9.41 -2.80 -11.82
N GLY A 120 10.72 -2.60 -11.89
CA GLY A 120 11.52 -2.47 -10.68
C GLY A 120 11.02 -1.30 -9.82
N TYR A 121 11.37 -1.30 -8.54
CA TYR A 121 11.03 -0.19 -7.65
C TYR A 121 12.14 0.08 -6.64
N ALA A 122 12.17 1.31 -6.14
CA ALA A 122 13.17 1.77 -5.18
C ALA A 122 12.58 2.83 -4.24
N GLY A 123 13.31 3.14 -3.17
CA GLY A 123 12.92 4.20 -2.23
C GLY A 123 11.64 3.87 -1.47
N GLU A 124 11.43 2.60 -1.15
CA GLU A 124 10.25 2.12 -0.46
C GLU A 124 10.20 2.65 0.99
N GLN A 125 9.04 3.16 1.40
CA GLN A 125 8.77 3.59 2.77
C GLN A 125 7.34 3.24 3.15
N ALA A 126 7.14 2.87 4.40
CA ALA A 126 5.83 2.53 4.94
C ALA A 126 5.71 3.02 6.39
N SER A 127 4.52 3.49 6.75
CA SER A 127 4.12 3.86 8.11
C SER A 127 2.64 3.53 8.30
N PRO A 128 2.11 3.53 9.53
CA PRO A 128 0.69 3.25 9.76
C PRO A 128 -0.24 4.10 8.85
N GLY A 129 -0.96 3.43 7.96
CA GLY A 129 -1.90 4.06 7.02
C GLY A 129 -1.27 4.68 5.76
N TYR A 130 0.02 4.45 5.48
CA TYR A 130 0.70 5.03 4.31
C TYR A 130 1.80 4.12 3.75
N TYR A 131 1.90 4.08 2.43
CA TYR A 131 2.99 3.41 1.72
C TYR A 131 3.41 4.21 0.48
N THR A 132 4.70 4.21 0.17
CA THR A 132 5.25 4.81 -1.06
C THR A 132 6.40 4.00 -1.64
N ASN A 133 6.52 4.04 -2.96
CA ASN A 133 7.73 3.63 -3.68
C ASN A 133 7.91 4.47 -4.95
N ARG A 134 9.04 4.29 -5.64
CA ARG A 134 9.27 4.83 -6.98
C ARG A 134 9.43 3.70 -7.99
N LEU A 135 8.61 3.71 -9.05
CA LEU A 135 8.74 2.79 -10.17
C LEU A 135 9.93 3.19 -11.03
N THR A 136 11.00 2.39 -11.02
CA THR A 136 12.27 2.74 -11.67
C THR A 136 12.17 2.75 -13.19
N LYS A 137 11.34 1.88 -13.77
CA LYS A 137 11.09 1.82 -15.22
C LYS A 137 10.45 3.10 -15.77
N TYR A 138 9.56 3.71 -14.98
CA TYR A 138 8.71 4.81 -15.43
C TYR A 138 9.06 6.16 -14.81
N GLY A 139 9.91 6.18 -13.77
CA GLY A 139 10.19 7.40 -13.01
C GLY A 139 9.00 7.91 -12.20
N ILE A 140 7.98 7.08 -11.97
CA ILE A 140 6.73 7.46 -11.30
C ILE A 140 6.90 7.30 -9.77
N LEU A 141 6.59 8.35 -9.01
CA LEU A 141 6.40 8.24 -7.56
C LEU A 141 4.99 7.73 -7.29
N THR A 142 4.87 6.72 -6.45
CA THR A 142 3.59 6.16 -6.02
C THR A 142 3.39 6.35 -4.53
N GLU A 143 2.18 6.69 -4.14
CA GLU A 143 1.80 6.90 -2.74
C GLU A 143 0.38 6.38 -2.57
N VAL A 144 0.14 5.57 -1.55
CA VAL A 144 -1.19 5.01 -1.25
C VAL A 144 -1.53 5.19 0.22
N SER A 145 -2.83 5.37 0.48
CA SER A 145 -3.39 5.43 1.83
C SER A 145 -4.80 4.83 1.84
N ALA A 146 -5.37 4.62 3.03
CA ALA A 146 -6.69 4.02 3.20
C ALA A 146 -7.48 4.65 4.34
N THR A 147 -8.80 4.67 4.16
CA THR A 147 -9.80 4.83 5.21
C THR A 147 -10.37 3.46 5.58
N THR A 148 -11.39 3.42 6.43
CA THR A 148 -12.02 2.15 6.81
C THR A 148 -12.67 1.42 5.64
N ARG A 149 -13.10 2.10 4.56
CA ARG A 149 -13.88 1.51 3.45
C ARG A 149 -13.51 2.05 2.06
N THR A 150 -12.47 2.85 1.96
CA THR A 150 -12.02 3.46 0.70
C THR A 150 -10.52 3.58 0.72
N SER A 151 -9.87 3.43 -0.42
CA SER A 151 -8.47 3.74 -0.60
C SER A 151 -8.26 5.00 -1.43
N ILE A 152 -7.05 5.54 -1.35
CA ILE A 152 -6.59 6.61 -2.24
C ILE A 152 -5.20 6.26 -2.75
N ALA A 153 -4.97 6.51 -4.04
CA ALA A 153 -3.68 6.40 -4.68
C ALA A 153 -3.32 7.72 -5.34
N ARG A 154 -2.08 8.18 -5.13
CA ARG A 154 -1.50 9.35 -5.78
C ARG A 154 -0.27 8.89 -6.58
N PHE A 155 -0.26 9.26 -7.85
CA PHE A 155 0.81 8.94 -8.78
C PHE A 155 1.37 10.22 -9.38
N THR A 156 2.68 10.44 -9.23
CA THR A 156 3.36 11.60 -9.81
C THR A 156 4.12 11.15 -11.05
N PHE A 157 3.61 11.51 -12.22
CA PHE A 157 4.15 11.12 -13.52
C PHE A 157 5.20 12.11 -14.03
N PRO A 158 6.20 11.65 -14.80
CA PRO A 158 6.95 12.53 -15.68
C PRO A 158 6.04 13.09 -16.79
N LYS A 159 6.51 14.13 -17.48
CA LYS A 159 5.81 14.68 -18.66
C LYS A 159 5.72 13.62 -19.76
N GLY A 160 4.53 13.42 -20.32
CA GLY A 160 4.32 12.50 -21.44
C GLY A 160 2.97 11.80 -21.38
N GLN A 161 2.87 10.65 -22.05
CA GLN A 161 1.72 9.76 -21.97
C GLN A 161 1.70 9.05 -20.61
N ALA A 162 0.53 9.03 -19.98
CA ALA A 162 0.30 8.40 -18.69
C ALA A 162 -0.92 7.48 -18.77
N ASN A 163 -0.81 6.30 -18.17
CA ASN A 163 -1.89 5.32 -18.11
C ASN A 163 -2.09 4.87 -16.66
N ILE A 164 -3.34 4.51 -16.35
CA ILE A 164 -3.71 3.82 -15.12
C ILE A 164 -4.35 2.50 -15.53
N LEU A 165 -3.71 1.40 -15.16
CA LEU A 165 -4.22 0.06 -15.38
C LEU A 165 -4.96 -0.41 -14.13
N LEU A 166 -6.14 -0.98 -14.32
CA LEU A 166 -6.89 -1.66 -13.28
C LEU A 166 -7.10 -3.11 -13.72
N ASN A 167 -6.33 -4.03 -13.14
CA ASN A 167 -6.52 -5.44 -13.36
C ASN A 167 -7.59 -5.96 -12.38
N LEU A 168 -8.71 -6.40 -12.95
CA LEU A 168 -9.85 -6.95 -12.21
C LEU A 168 -9.81 -8.48 -12.13
N GLY A 169 -9.05 -9.14 -12.99
CA GLY A 169 -9.09 -10.59 -13.19
C GLY A 169 -7.96 -11.36 -12.52
N GLU A 170 -7.05 -10.69 -11.81
CA GLU A 170 -5.93 -11.31 -11.10
C GLU A 170 -6.05 -11.06 -9.59
N GLY A 171 -5.52 -12.01 -8.82
CA GLY A 171 -5.42 -11.96 -7.37
C GLY A 171 -4.31 -12.89 -6.89
N LEU A 172 -4.33 -13.24 -5.60
CA LEU A 172 -3.41 -14.22 -5.01
C LEU A 172 -3.74 -15.66 -5.38
N THR A 173 -4.99 -15.90 -5.76
CA THR A 173 -5.46 -17.22 -6.14
C THR A 173 -5.23 -17.49 -7.64
N ASN A 174 -5.57 -18.70 -8.08
CA ASN A 174 -5.45 -19.11 -9.48
C ASN A 174 -6.77 -18.91 -10.26
N GLU A 175 -7.84 -18.52 -9.57
CA GLU A 175 -9.08 -18.07 -10.22
C GLU A 175 -8.81 -16.76 -10.94
N SER A 176 -9.15 -16.73 -12.22
CA SER A 176 -9.01 -15.54 -13.05
C SER A 176 -10.33 -15.12 -13.69
N GLY A 177 -10.37 -13.83 -14.03
CA GLY A 177 -11.49 -13.22 -14.72
C GLY A 177 -12.33 -12.32 -13.83
N ALA A 178 -12.98 -11.37 -14.48
CA ALA A 178 -13.92 -10.45 -13.86
C ALA A 178 -14.86 -9.90 -14.94
N TRP A 179 -15.98 -9.34 -14.52
CA TRP A 179 -16.87 -8.58 -15.38
C TRP A 179 -17.06 -7.19 -14.79
N MET A 180 -17.14 -6.20 -15.68
CA MET A 180 -17.45 -4.83 -15.31
C MET A 180 -18.73 -4.44 -16.01
N ARG A 181 -19.73 -4.02 -15.23
CA ARG A 181 -20.92 -3.37 -15.77
C ARG A 181 -20.82 -1.88 -15.46
N ARG A 182 -20.67 -1.08 -16.52
CA ARG A 182 -20.84 0.36 -16.42
C ARG A 182 -22.33 0.66 -16.27
N ILE A 183 -22.70 1.35 -15.19
CA ILE A 183 -24.01 1.96 -15.03
C ILE A 183 -23.79 3.46 -15.19
N SER A 184 -24.30 4.01 -16.29
CA SER A 184 -24.24 5.44 -16.63
C SER A 184 -25.63 6.03 -16.68
#